data_AF-D1W318-F1
#
_entry.id   AF-D1W318-F1
#
_cell.length_a   1.000
_cell.length_b   1.000
_cell.length_c   1.000
_cell.angle_alpha   90.00
_cell.angle_beta   90.00
_cell.angle_gamma   90.00
#
_symmetry.space_group_name_H-M   'P 1'
#
loop_
_entity.id
_entity.type
_entity.pdbx_description
1 polymer ?
#
loop_
_entity_poly.entity_id
_entity_poly.type
_entity_poly.pdbx_seq_one_letter_code
_entity_poly.pdbx_strand_id
1 'polypeptide(L)'
;MIYKQLKKYVLPNENDRKKEIYKNFKHHFFPISDSEIELVKKEIEIPFELDFFYRHIGYGFFFQNNKDNSDRLLDAISFKQINLRQDYYKYDPDMELYNSSIFRNKYIFYELCEGTYLHIDKKAIGSQNAIYFFERKIANSLEDFLLRFNTEGHYFEYG
;
A
#
# COMPACT_ATOMS: atom_id res chain seq x y z
N MET A 1 -4.00 14.50 -10.96
CA MET A 1 -3.35 13.93 -9.76
C MET A 1 -4.34 13.04 -9.02
N ILE A 2 -4.09 11.73 -9.00
CA ILE A 2 -5.00 10.71 -8.47
C ILE A 2 -5.34 10.97 -6.99
N TYR A 3 -4.40 11.48 -6.20
CA TYR A 3 -4.59 11.77 -4.78
C TYR A 3 -5.75 12.73 -4.49
N LYS A 4 -5.98 13.75 -5.34
CA LYS A 4 -7.14 14.65 -5.18
C LYS A 4 -8.47 13.89 -5.32
N GLN A 5 -8.51 12.88 -6.20
CA GLN A 5 -9.69 12.04 -6.38
C GLN A 5 -9.88 11.09 -5.20
N LEU A 6 -8.78 10.62 -4.60
CA LEU A 6 -8.81 9.70 -3.46
C LEU A 6 -9.20 10.37 -2.14
N LYS A 7 -8.93 11.68 -1.97
CA LYS A 7 -9.26 12.42 -0.73
C LYS A 7 -10.72 12.32 -0.29
N LYS A 8 -11.67 12.18 -1.22
CA LYS A 8 -13.11 12.03 -0.89
C LYS A 8 -13.43 10.71 -0.19
N TYR A 9 -12.50 9.75 -0.20
CA TYR A 9 -12.62 8.44 0.43
C TYR A 9 -11.88 8.37 1.78
N VAL A 10 -11.34 9.49 2.28
CA VAL A 10 -10.69 9.54 3.58
C VAL A 10 -11.75 9.68 4.68
N LEU A 11 -11.78 8.71 5.58
CA LEU A 11 -12.65 8.66 6.75
C LEU A 11 -11.89 9.17 7.99
N PRO A 12 -12.59 9.73 8.99
CA PRO A 12 -11.93 10.27 10.18
C PRO A 12 -11.13 9.23 10.99
N ASN A 13 -11.62 7.99 11.04
CA ASN A 13 -10.99 6.88 11.75
C ASN A 13 -11.51 5.53 11.20
N GLU A 14 -10.81 4.44 11.50
CA GLU A 14 -11.18 3.10 11.00
C GLU A 14 -12.52 2.59 11.54
N ASN A 15 -12.88 2.93 12.78
CA ASN A 15 -14.15 2.51 13.39
C ASN A 15 -15.36 3.09 12.65
N ASP A 16 -15.17 4.21 11.96
CA ASP A 16 -16.21 4.86 11.18
C ASP A 16 -16.57 4.10 9.90
N ARG A 17 -15.74 3.14 9.44
CA ARG A 17 -15.98 2.41 8.18
C ARG A 17 -17.34 1.73 8.08
N LYS A 18 -17.93 1.37 9.23
CA LYS A 18 -19.24 0.70 9.32
C LYS A 18 -20.43 1.67 9.32
N LYS A 19 -20.20 2.99 9.36
CA LYS A 19 -21.27 3.99 9.34
C LYS A 19 -21.95 3.98 7.96
N GLU A 20 -23.27 4.05 7.95
CA GLU A 20 -24.09 3.95 6.72
C GLU A 20 -23.68 4.98 5.65
N ILE A 21 -23.23 6.17 6.06
CA ILE A 21 -22.78 7.23 5.15
C ILE A 21 -21.57 6.85 4.28
N TYR A 22 -20.76 5.86 4.70
CA TYR A 22 -19.56 5.42 3.98
C TYR A 22 -19.73 4.06 3.30
N LYS A 23 -20.89 3.40 3.46
CA LYS A 23 -21.14 2.05 2.94
C LYS A 23 -21.00 1.93 1.43
N ASN A 24 -21.31 3.00 0.69
CA ASN A 24 -21.21 3.04 -0.76
C ASN A 24 -19.90 3.67 -1.26
N PHE A 25 -18.97 4.00 -0.35
CA PHE A 25 -17.67 4.49 -0.76
C PHE A 25 -16.89 3.35 -1.39
N LYS A 26 -16.36 3.62 -2.58
CA LYS A 26 -15.54 2.67 -3.33
C LYS A 26 -14.24 2.30 -2.59
N HIS A 27 -13.65 3.24 -1.88
CA HIS A 27 -12.43 3.05 -1.10
C HIS A 27 -12.66 3.59 0.31
N HIS A 28 -11.92 3.07 1.29
CA HIS A 28 -11.85 3.62 2.64
C HIS A 28 -10.40 3.86 3.00
N PHE A 29 -10.00 5.13 3.14
CA PHE A 29 -8.69 5.51 3.65
C PHE A 29 -8.80 6.14 5.03
N PHE A 30 -7.72 6.06 5.79
CA PHE A 30 -7.61 6.60 7.13
C PHE A 30 -6.31 7.39 7.27
N PRO A 31 -6.35 8.58 7.89
CA PRO A 31 -5.17 9.41 8.05
C PRO A 31 -4.14 8.75 8.97
N ILE A 32 -2.87 9.04 8.72
CA ILE A 32 -1.74 8.69 9.60
C ILE A 32 -1.18 9.98 10.19
N SER A 33 -0.80 9.95 11.47
CA SER A 33 -0.15 11.10 12.08
C SER A 33 1.29 11.26 11.58
N ASP A 34 1.75 12.50 11.39
CA ASP A 34 3.15 12.76 11.03
C ASP A 34 4.12 12.15 12.06
N SER A 35 3.76 12.16 13.35
CA SER A 35 4.56 11.54 14.40
C SER A 35 4.76 10.04 14.23
N GLU A 36 3.75 9.32 13.73
CA GLU A 36 3.85 7.88 13.48
C GLU A 36 4.77 7.61 12.28
N ILE A 37 4.62 8.39 11.21
CA ILE A 37 5.49 8.32 10.04
C ILE A 37 6.95 8.59 10.44
N GLU A 38 7.20 9.63 11.22
CA GLU A 38 8.55 9.97 11.70
C GLU A 38 9.12 8.92 12.67
N LEU A 39 8.28 8.23 13.44
CA LEU A 39 8.73 7.12 14.28
C LEU A 39 9.21 5.95 13.42
N VAL A 40 8.43 5.58 12.39
CA VAL A 40 8.78 4.49 11.46
C VAL A 40 10.05 4.82 10.67
N LYS A 41 10.21 6.06 10.21
CA LYS A 41 11.41 6.53 9.49
C LYS A 41 12.72 6.37 10.27
N LYS A 42 12.68 6.23 11.60
CA LYS A 42 13.87 5.95 12.42
C LYS A 42 14.39 4.52 12.26
N GLU A 43 13.54 3.60 11.81
CA GLU A 43 13.86 2.16 11.71
C GLU A 43 13.99 1.70 10.25
N ILE A 44 13.25 2.31 9.33
CA ILE A 44 13.21 1.90 7.91
C ILE A 44 13.00 3.12 7.00
N GLU A 45 13.65 3.10 5.83
CA GLU A 45 13.41 4.12 4.79
C GLU A 45 12.02 3.90 4.16
N ILE A 46 11.18 4.94 4.17
CA ILE A 46 9.90 4.92 3.46
C ILE A 46 10.14 5.48 2.04
N PRO A 47 9.78 4.75 0.96
CA PRO A 47 9.86 5.24 -0.41
C PRO A 47 9.18 6.59 -0.60
N PHE A 48 9.74 7.45 -1.44
CA PHE A 48 9.30 8.84 -1.62
C PHE A 48 7.79 8.96 -1.90
N GLU A 49 7.27 8.22 -2.87
CA GLU A 49 5.84 8.30 -3.20
C GLU A 49 4.94 7.70 -2.11
N LEU A 50 5.43 6.71 -1.35
CA LEU A 50 4.68 6.12 -0.25
C LEU A 50 4.60 7.07 0.95
N ASP A 51 5.69 7.75 1.31
CA ASP A 51 5.68 8.83 2.32
C ASP A 51 4.74 9.96 1.90
N PHE A 52 4.77 10.33 0.62
CA PHE A 52 3.85 11.33 0.08
C PHE A 52 2.38 10.87 0.23
N PHE A 53 2.08 9.61 -0.10
CA PHE A 53 0.75 9.05 0.04
C PHE A 53 0.28 9.05 1.51
N TYR A 54 1.13 8.60 2.44
CA TYR A 54 0.82 8.59 3.87
C TYR A 54 0.44 9.96 4.43
N ARG A 55 1.17 11.01 4.04
CA ARG A 55 0.89 12.38 4.52
C ARG A 55 -0.36 13.00 3.93
N HIS A 56 -0.71 12.64 2.69
CA HIS A 56 -1.79 13.32 1.95
C HIS A 56 -3.11 12.55 1.94
N ILE A 57 -3.05 11.23 2.12
CA ILE A 57 -4.18 10.30 2.08
C ILE A 57 -4.21 9.41 3.32
N GLY A 58 -3.05 8.83 3.68
CA GLY A 58 -2.92 7.88 4.78
C GLY A 58 -2.79 6.44 4.27
N TYR A 59 -3.51 5.49 4.85
CA TYR A 59 -3.53 4.09 4.43
C TYR A 59 -4.96 3.62 4.26
N GLY A 60 -5.17 2.37 3.84
CA GLY A 60 -6.49 1.75 3.92
C GLY A 60 -6.78 0.83 2.76
N PHE A 61 -8.05 0.74 2.41
CA PHE A 61 -8.57 -0.36 1.61
C PHE A 61 -9.22 0.13 0.32
N PHE A 62 -8.93 -0.57 -0.77
CA PHE A 62 -9.56 -0.34 -2.05
C PHE A 62 -10.80 -1.24 -2.22
N PHE A 63 -11.65 -0.87 -3.18
CA PHE A 63 -12.84 -1.61 -3.59
C PHE A 63 -13.72 -2.15 -2.46
N GLN A 64 -13.95 -1.34 -1.41
CA GLN A 64 -14.74 -1.71 -0.23
C GLN A 64 -16.24 -1.90 -0.49
N ASN A 65 -16.70 -1.52 -1.68
CA ASN A 65 -18.02 -1.89 -2.17
C ASN A 65 -18.08 -3.36 -2.65
N ASN A 66 -16.94 -4.06 -2.78
CA ASN A 66 -16.83 -5.49 -2.99
C ASN A 66 -16.34 -6.18 -1.72
N LYS A 67 -17.15 -7.11 -1.17
CA LYS A 67 -16.85 -7.74 0.13
C LYS A 67 -15.73 -8.79 0.07
N ASP A 68 -15.39 -9.24 -1.13
CA ASP A 68 -14.38 -10.28 -1.32
C ASP A 68 -12.97 -9.71 -1.52
N ASN A 69 -12.82 -8.38 -1.58
CA ASN A 69 -11.53 -7.72 -1.77
C ASN A 69 -10.85 -7.40 -0.43
N SER A 70 -9.64 -7.94 -0.26
CA SER A 70 -8.71 -7.63 0.84
C SER A 70 -7.64 -6.61 0.48
N ASP A 71 -7.80 -5.96 -0.66
CA ASP A 71 -6.96 -4.91 -1.21
C ASP A 71 -6.60 -3.81 -0.22
N ARG A 72 -5.39 -3.85 0.33
CA ARG A 72 -4.93 -2.96 1.40
C ARG A 72 -3.59 -2.33 1.07
N LEU A 73 -3.55 -1.01 1.07
CA LEU A 73 -2.31 -0.26 1.23
C LEU A 73 -1.97 -0.24 2.73
N LEU A 74 -0.82 -0.78 3.08
CA LEU A 74 -0.40 -0.97 4.47
C LEU A 74 -0.20 0.38 5.18
N ASP A 75 -0.61 0.48 6.43
CA ASP A 75 -0.18 1.59 7.30
C ASP A 75 1.34 1.56 7.56
N ALA A 76 1.88 2.65 8.08
CA ALA A 76 3.32 2.80 8.25
C ALA A 76 3.91 1.76 9.22
N ILE A 77 3.17 1.35 10.26
CA ILE A 77 3.61 0.35 11.23
C ILE A 77 3.62 -1.04 10.58
N SER A 78 2.54 -1.43 9.91
CA SER A 78 2.46 -2.69 9.18
C SER A 78 3.54 -2.78 8.08
N PHE A 79 3.76 -1.69 7.33
CA PHE A 79 4.84 -1.56 6.35
C PHE A 79 6.21 -1.83 7.00
N LYS A 80 6.49 -1.24 8.16
CA LYS A 80 7.73 -1.50 8.89
C LYS A 80 7.84 -2.97 9.30
N GLN A 81 6.81 -3.49 9.96
CA GLN A 81 6.83 -4.83 10.53
C GLN A 81 7.05 -5.91 9.47
N ILE A 82 6.34 -5.82 8.34
CA ILE A 82 6.47 -6.81 7.26
C ILE A 82 7.87 -6.76 6.64
N ASN A 83 8.39 -5.57 6.34
CA ASN A 83 9.67 -5.41 5.64
C ASN A 83 10.89 -5.66 6.54
N LEU A 84 10.76 -5.49 7.86
CA LEU A 84 11.80 -5.84 8.83
C LEU A 84 11.62 -7.25 9.42
N ARG A 85 10.60 -8.01 8.99
CA ARG A 85 10.26 -9.34 9.51
C ARG A 85 10.09 -9.35 11.03
N GLN A 86 9.36 -8.35 11.55
CA GLN A 86 9.05 -8.22 12.96
C GLN A 86 7.73 -8.90 13.31
N ASP A 87 7.58 -9.24 14.59
CA ASP A 87 6.36 -9.79 15.17
C ASP A 87 5.80 -11.00 14.39
N TYR A 88 4.56 -10.91 13.91
CA TYR A 88 3.87 -11.97 13.17
C TYR A 88 4.65 -12.39 11.91
N TYR A 89 5.20 -11.43 11.16
CA TYR A 89 5.88 -11.68 9.89
C TYR A 89 7.22 -12.40 10.04
N LYS A 90 7.73 -12.57 11.26
CA LYS A 90 8.95 -13.34 11.52
C LYS A 90 8.75 -14.83 11.25
N TYR A 91 7.55 -15.34 11.52
CA TYR A 91 7.22 -16.78 11.42
C TYR A 91 6.20 -17.08 10.33
N ASP A 92 5.86 -16.07 9.52
CA ASP A 92 4.94 -16.20 8.41
C ASP A 92 5.61 -16.99 7.26
N PRO A 93 5.10 -18.18 6.90
CA PRO A 93 5.70 -19.00 5.84
C PRO A 93 5.64 -18.33 4.47
N ASP A 94 4.68 -17.43 4.22
CA ASP A 94 4.57 -16.74 2.94
C ASP A 94 5.76 -15.80 2.72
N MET A 95 6.43 -15.38 3.79
CA MET A 95 7.64 -14.54 3.71
C MET A 95 8.84 -15.28 3.08
N GLU A 96 8.83 -16.62 3.04
CA GLU A 96 9.86 -17.40 2.37
C GLU A 96 9.94 -17.09 0.86
N LEU A 97 8.79 -16.90 0.21
CA LEU A 97 8.71 -16.53 -1.20
C LEU A 97 9.42 -15.21 -1.48
N TYR A 98 9.40 -14.30 -0.52
CA TYR A 98 9.95 -12.95 -0.63
C TYR A 98 11.41 -12.82 -0.14
N ASN A 99 12.05 -13.93 0.24
CA ASN A 99 13.47 -13.94 0.66
C ASN A 99 14.47 -13.95 -0.52
N SER A 100 13.98 -14.11 -1.76
CA SER A 100 14.83 -14.10 -2.96
C SER A 100 15.50 -12.74 -3.20
N SER A 101 16.69 -12.77 -3.81
CA SER A 101 17.49 -11.58 -4.11
C SER A 101 16.79 -10.56 -5.02
N ILE A 102 15.80 -10.99 -5.81
CA ILE A 102 14.97 -10.15 -6.68
C ILE A 102 14.17 -9.08 -5.90
N PHE A 103 13.88 -9.32 -4.62
CA PHE A 103 13.12 -8.42 -3.75
C PHE A 103 14.01 -7.51 -2.89
N ARG A 104 15.34 -7.71 -2.88
CA ARG A 104 16.28 -6.97 -2.00
C ARG A 104 16.17 -5.45 -2.10
N ASN A 105 15.87 -4.94 -3.29
CA ASN A 105 15.77 -3.50 -3.57
C ASN A 105 14.31 -2.99 -3.61
N LYS A 106 13.38 -3.78 -3.09
CA LYS A 106 11.95 -3.45 -3.04
C LYS A 106 11.42 -3.58 -1.62
N TYR A 107 10.32 -2.91 -1.33
CA TYR A 107 9.54 -3.09 -0.12
C TYR A 107 8.13 -3.55 -0.46
N ILE A 108 7.56 -4.37 0.41
CA ILE A 108 6.13 -4.68 0.40
C ILE A 108 5.38 -3.46 0.95
N PHE A 109 4.39 -2.97 0.22
CA PHE A 109 3.58 -1.82 0.64
C PHE A 109 2.08 -2.05 0.51
N TYR A 110 1.70 -3.14 -0.16
CA TYR A 110 0.33 -3.43 -0.51
C TYR A 110 0.08 -4.93 -0.41
N GLU A 111 -1.05 -5.29 0.17
CA GLU A 111 -1.56 -6.64 0.35
C GLU A 111 -2.80 -6.81 -0.54
N LEU A 112 -2.76 -7.76 -1.48
CA LEU A 112 -3.91 -8.08 -2.34
C LEU A 112 -4.85 -9.04 -1.61
N CYS A 113 -4.26 -10.11 -1.08
CA CYS A 113 -4.85 -11.12 -0.23
C CYS A 113 -3.74 -11.77 0.61
N GLU A 114 -4.14 -12.66 1.53
CA GLU A 114 -3.20 -13.39 2.38
C GLU A 114 -2.07 -14.03 1.54
N GLY A 115 -0.82 -13.70 1.90
CA GLY A 115 0.39 -14.18 1.23
C GLY A 115 0.77 -13.49 -0.09
N THR A 116 -0.07 -12.62 -0.65
CA THR A 116 0.16 -12.00 -1.97
C THR A 116 0.32 -10.49 -1.88
N TYR A 117 1.53 -10.01 -2.22
CA TYR A 117 1.92 -8.61 -2.03
C TYR A 117 2.40 -7.91 -3.31
N LEU A 118 2.16 -6.60 -3.39
CA LEU A 118 2.83 -5.72 -4.35
C LEU A 118 4.05 -5.06 -3.72
N HIS A 119 5.00 -4.74 -4.59
CA HIS A 119 6.27 -4.19 -4.19
C HIS A 119 6.51 -2.81 -4.79
N ILE A 120 7.18 -1.96 -4.05
CA ILE A 120 7.62 -0.64 -4.46
C ILE A 120 9.15 -0.57 -4.39
N ASP A 121 9.79 0.01 -5.40
CA ASP A 121 11.24 0.21 -5.38
C ASP A 121 11.64 1.11 -4.20
N LYS A 122 12.71 0.74 -3.48
CA LYS A 122 13.22 1.50 -2.33
C LYS A 122 13.65 2.91 -2.70
N LYS A 123 14.29 3.05 -3.87
CA LYS A 123 14.87 4.30 -4.35
C LYS A 123 14.05 4.86 -5.51
N ALA A 124 13.81 6.17 -5.46
CA ALA A 124 13.12 6.86 -6.53
C ALA A 124 14.07 7.23 -7.67
N ILE A 125 13.57 7.24 -8.90
CA ILE A 125 14.23 7.85 -10.07
C ILE A 125 13.46 9.14 -10.40
N GLY A 126 14.12 10.30 -10.27
CA GLY A 126 13.53 11.63 -10.51
C GLY A 126 12.52 12.10 -9.45
N SER A 127 11.54 11.26 -9.11
CA SER A 127 10.60 11.32 -7.96
C SER A 127 9.66 10.11 -7.94
N GLN A 128 9.95 9.07 -8.74
CA GLN A 128 9.05 7.95 -8.97
C GLN A 128 9.65 6.65 -8.44
N ASN A 129 8.84 5.86 -7.74
CA ASN A 129 9.16 4.54 -7.26
C ASN A 129 8.33 3.52 -8.06
N ALA A 130 9.01 2.69 -8.86
CA ALA A 130 8.31 1.70 -9.69
C ALA A 130 7.59 0.65 -8.84
N ILE A 131 6.47 0.14 -9.37
CA ILE A 131 5.61 -0.83 -8.71
C ILE A 131 5.71 -2.17 -9.41
N TYR A 132 5.75 -3.24 -8.64
CA TYR A 132 5.94 -4.60 -9.13
C TYR A 132 4.90 -5.56 -8.56
N PHE A 133 4.48 -6.48 -9.41
CA PHE A 133 3.80 -7.71 -9.02
C PHE A 133 4.78 -8.86 -9.28
N PHE A 134 5.29 -9.45 -8.19
CA PHE A 134 6.48 -10.32 -8.23
C PHE A 134 7.65 -9.64 -8.98
N GLU A 135 8.19 -10.28 -10.02
CA GLU A 135 9.29 -9.75 -10.83
C GLU A 135 8.85 -8.74 -11.89
N ARG A 136 7.55 -8.71 -12.21
CA ARG A 136 7.04 -7.87 -13.28
C ARG A 136 6.85 -6.44 -12.79
N LYS A 137 7.51 -5.49 -13.45
CA LYS A 137 7.20 -4.07 -13.30
C LYS A 137 5.82 -3.78 -13.91
N ILE A 138 4.87 -3.33 -13.08
CA ILE A 138 3.48 -3.06 -13.49
C ILE A 138 3.21 -1.56 -13.65
N ALA A 139 4.01 -0.70 -13.00
CA ALA A 139 3.95 0.75 -13.16
C ALA A 139 5.31 1.41 -12.93
N ASN A 140 5.54 2.59 -13.51
CA ASN A 140 6.76 3.37 -13.29
C ASN A 140 6.73 4.17 -11.98
N SER A 141 5.54 4.39 -11.42
CA SER A 141 5.31 5.17 -10.21
C SER A 141 4.10 4.64 -9.43
N LEU A 142 4.00 5.00 -8.15
CA LEU A 142 2.82 4.73 -7.34
C LEU A 142 1.60 5.50 -7.89
N GLU A 143 1.78 6.73 -8.37
CA GLU A 143 0.69 7.48 -9.00
C GLU A 143 0.15 6.76 -10.25
N ASP A 144 1.01 6.28 -11.15
CA ASP A 144 0.60 5.54 -12.35
C ASP A 144 -0.15 4.25 -11.98
N PHE A 145 0.36 3.52 -10.98
CA PHE A 145 -0.30 2.33 -10.47
C PHE A 145 -1.70 2.66 -9.97
N LEU A 146 -1.84 3.65 -9.09
CA LEU A 146 -3.12 4.03 -8.49
C LEU A 146 -4.12 4.57 -9.50
N LEU A 147 -3.64 5.27 -10.54
CA LEU A 147 -4.50 5.77 -11.62
C LEU A 147 -5.20 4.62 -12.34
N ARG A 148 -4.43 3.63 -12.78
CA ARG A 148 -4.94 2.43 -13.47
C ARG A 148 -5.70 1.53 -12.52
N PHE A 149 -5.16 1.29 -11.33
CA PHE A 149 -5.78 0.41 -10.34
C PHE A 149 -7.15 0.91 -9.94
N ASN A 150 -7.30 2.22 -9.69
CA ASN A 150 -8.60 2.83 -9.41
C ASN A 150 -9.61 2.55 -10.55
N THR A 151 -9.23 2.57 -11.83
CA THR A 151 -10.21 2.38 -12.92
C THR A 151 -10.41 0.94 -13.34
N GLU A 152 -9.34 0.16 -13.42
CA GLU A 152 -9.28 -1.16 -14.05
C GLU A 152 -9.25 -2.30 -13.02
N GLY A 153 -9.04 -2.01 -11.73
CA GLY A 153 -8.84 -3.04 -10.71
C GLY A 153 -7.54 -3.80 -10.95
N HIS A 154 -7.58 -5.13 -10.87
CA HIS A 154 -6.41 -6.01 -10.90
C HIS A 154 -5.87 -6.23 -12.34
N TYR A 155 -5.65 -5.14 -13.09
CA TYR A 155 -5.19 -5.16 -14.49
C TYR A 155 -3.86 -5.89 -14.71
N PHE A 156 -3.10 -6.09 -13.64
CA PHE A 156 -1.79 -6.70 -13.63
C PHE A 156 -1.82 -8.20 -13.31
N GLU A 157 -2.97 -8.83 -13.08
CA GLU A 157 -3.04 -10.28 -12.83
C GLU A 157 -3.11 -11.12 -14.12
N TYR A 158 -3.56 -10.52 -15.23
CA TYR A 158 -3.87 -11.22 -16.49
C TYR A 158 -2.81 -11.04 -17.60
N GLY A 159 -1.57 -10.69 -17.22
CA GLY A 159 -0.48 -10.44 -18.16
C GLY A 159 0.51 -11.58 -18.28
#